data_AF-A0A090VTL2-F1
#
_entry.id   AF-A0A090VTL2-F1
#
_cell.length_a   1.000
_cell.length_b   1.000
_cell.length_c   1.000
_cell.angle_alpha   90.00
_cell.angle_beta   90.00
_cell.angle_gamma   90.00
#
_symmetry.space_group_name_H-M   'P 1'
#
loop_
_entity.id
_entity.type
_entity.pdbx_description
1 polymer ?
#
loop_
_entity_poly.entity_id
_entity_poly.type
_entity_poly.pdbx_seq_one_letter_code
_entity_poly.pdbx_strand_id
1 'polypeptide(L)'
;MGKTIHLLSQSQLVEAIKSNNTKVLKQLYTSNYPKVEALVLKNSGSVAHAKDIYQEAFITVWTHVKQNKFTPHNDSALQGYLYSISKNKWTDVLRSKSFKDVKPLNNDTLGGMKEDEAYSEPEDKKLKLTMEAFKN
;
A
#
# COMPACT_ATOMS: atom_id res chain seq x y z
N MET A 1 18.58 -11.98 -15.59
CA MET A 1 17.56 -12.53 -14.67
C MET A 1 17.23 -11.48 -13.61
N GLY A 2 15.96 -11.07 -13.50
CA GLY A 2 15.54 -10.06 -12.51
C GLY A 2 15.19 -10.72 -11.19
N LYS A 3 15.83 -10.32 -10.09
CA LYS A 3 15.43 -10.76 -8.75
C LYS A 3 14.01 -10.24 -8.48
N THR A 4 13.09 -11.14 -8.15
CA THR A 4 11.75 -10.81 -7.63
C THR A 4 11.92 -10.07 -6.29
N ILE A 5 11.16 -8.99 -6.03
CA ILE A 5 11.21 -8.23 -4.75
C ILE A 5 11.14 -9.13 -3.52
N HIS A 6 10.43 -10.26 -3.61
CA HIS A 6 10.32 -11.28 -2.56
C HIS A 6 11.66 -11.83 -2.04
N LEU A 7 12.73 -11.69 -2.84
CA LEU A 7 14.08 -12.12 -2.49
C LEU A 7 14.97 -10.98 -1.97
N LEU A 8 14.48 -9.74 -1.95
CA LEU A 8 15.22 -8.59 -1.42
C LEU A 8 14.89 -8.43 0.06
N SER A 9 15.93 -8.28 0.88
CA SER A 9 15.72 -7.77 2.24
C SER A 9 15.13 -6.36 2.18
N GLN A 10 14.50 -5.94 3.26
CA GLN A 10 13.92 -4.61 3.34
C GLN A 10 14.94 -3.48 3.12
N SER A 11 16.18 -3.68 3.60
CA SER A 11 17.29 -2.76 3.35
C SER A 11 17.70 -2.71 1.86
N GLN A 12 17.74 -3.86 1.19
CA GLN A 12 18.01 -3.94 -0.25
C GLN A 12 16.89 -3.29 -1.07
N LEU A 13 15.64 -3.43 -0.63
CA LEU A 13 14.49 -2.81 -1.27
C LEU A 13 14.58 -1.27 -1.19
N VAL A 14 14.90 -0.74 -0.01
CA VAL A 14 15.15 0.70 0.20
C VAL A 14 16.26 1.21 -0.71
N GLU A 15 17.39 0.51 -0.79
CA GLU A 15 18.50 0.93 -1.64
C GLU A 15 18.17 0.87 -3.14
N ALA A 16 17.43 -0.16 -3.56
CA ALA A 16 16.93 -0.26 -4.93
C ALA A 16 15.98 0.90 -5.30
N ILE A 17 15.16 1.35 -4.37
CA ILE A 17 14.28 2.51 -4.56
C ILE A 17 15.10 3.80 -4.63
N LYS A 18 16.09 3.97 -3.74
CA LYS A 18 17.00 5.12 -3.75
C LYS A 18 17.75 5.27 -5.07
N SER A 19 18.18 4.15 -5.65
CA SER A 19 18.85 4.08 -6.95
C SER A 19 17.91 4.15 -8.16
N ASN A 20 16.61 4.40 -7.97
CA ASN A 20 15.60 4.43 -9.03
C ASN A 20 15.57 3.15 -9.87
N ASN A 21 15.77 1.99 -9.25
CA ASN A 21 15.67 0.72 -9.95
C ASN A 21 14.24 0.51 -10.48
N THR A 22 14.08 0.68 -11.79
CA THR A 22 12.78 0.68 -12.46
C THR A 22 12.02 -0.63 -12.31
N LYS A 23 12.73 -1.77 -12.24
CA LYS A 23 12.10 -3.09 -12.05
C LYS A 23 11.48 -3.21 -10.66
N VAL A 24 12.21 -2.77 -9.64
CA VAL A 24 11.74 -2.77 -8.25
C VAL A 24 10.59 -1.78 -8.08
N LEU A 25 10.71 -0.56 -8.60
CA LEU A 25 9.62 0.43 -8.55
C LEU A 25 8.36 -0.08 -9.23
N LYS A 26 8.48 -0.66 -10.44
CA LYS A 26 7.34 -1.23 -11.16
C LYS A 26 6.69 -2.37 -10.38
N GLN A 27 7.49 -3.30 -9.85
CA GLN A 27 6.96 -4.43 -9.08
C GLN A 27 6.24 -3.94 -7.81
N LEU A 28 6.85 -3.03 -7.04
CA LEU A 28 6.24 -2.44 -5.84
C LEU A 28 4.90 -1.76 -6.16
N TYR A 29 4.86 -1.00 -7.26
CA TYR A 29 3.65 -0.32 -7.72
C TYR A 29 2.55 -1.34 -8.06
N THR A 30 2.87 -2.34 -8.89
CA THR A 30 1.87 -3.30 -9.36
C THR A 30 1.35 -4.24 -8.26
N SER A 31 2.20 -4.63 -7.29
CA SER A 31 1.80 -5.57 -6.24
C SER A 31 0.96 -4.94 -5.13
N ASN A 32 1.07 -3.62 -4.93
CA ASN A 32 0.37 -2.92 -3.84
C ASN A 32 -0.90 -2.17 -4.30
N TYR A 33 -1.02 -1.84 -5.60
CA TYR A 33 -2.18 -1.11 -6.12
C TYR A 33 -3.53 -1.78 -5.80
N PRO A 34 -3.74 -3.11 -6.00
CA PRO A 34 -5.05 -3.73 -5.77
C PRO A 34 -5.60 -3.54 -4.34
N LYS A 35 -4.71 -3.48 -3.34
CA LYS A 35 -5.10 -3.24 -1.94
C LYS A 35 -5.64 -1.82 -1.74
N VAL A 36 -5.02 -0.83 -2.38
CA VAL A 36 -5.45 0.58 -2.31
C VAL A 36 -6.71 0.81 -3.13
N GLU A 37 -6.85 0.16 -4.28
CA GLU A 37 -8.09 0.17 -5.05
C GLU A 37 -9.27 -0.37 -4.23
N ALA A 38 -9.10 -1.55 -3.61
CA ALA A 38 -10.13 -2.12 -2.75
C ALA A 38 -10.50 -1.19 -1.58
N LEU A 39 -9.51 -0.56 -0.94
CA LEU A 39 -9.72 0.43 0.12
C LEU A 39 -10.60 1.60 -0.36
N VAL A 40 -10.27 2.20 -1.51
CA VAL A 40 -10.99 3.37 -2.04
C VAL A 40 -12.41 2.97 -2.48
N LEU A 41 -12.56 1.86 -3.20
CA LEU A 41 -13.87 1.37 -3.66
C LEU A 41 -14.80 1.02 -2.49
N LYS A 42 -14.29 0.33 -1.46
CA LYS A 42 -15.06 -0.02 -0.25
C LYS A 42 -15.54 1.23 0.51
N ASN A 43 -14.84 2.35 0.36
CA ASN A 43 -15.12 3.58 1.08
C ASN A 43 -15.64 4.67 0.14
N SER A 44 -16.63 4.35 -0.69
CA SER A 44 -17.36 5.30 -1.52
C SER A 44 -16.58 5.97 -2.67
N GLY A 45 -15.35 5.55 -2.95
CA GLY A 45 -14.54 6.07 -4.05
C GLY A 45 -14.81 5.38 -5.39
N SER A 46 -13.97 5.69 -6.39
CA SER A 46 -14.00 5.08 -7.72
C SER A 46 -12.61 4.61 -8.11
N VAL A 47 -12.50 3.83 -9.20
CA VAL A 47 -11.20 3.41 -9.75
C VAL A 47 -10.33 4.62 -10.13
N ALA A 48 -10.94 5.72 -10.62
CA ALA A 48 -10.21 6.95 -10.92
C ALA A 48 -9.61 7.55 -9.64
N HIS A 49 -10.43 7.71 -8.59
CA HIS A 49 -9.94 8.18 -7.28
C HIS A 49 -8.82 7.27 -6.75
N ALA A 50 -8.94 5.95 -6.91
CA ALA A 50 -7.92 5.00 -6.46
C ALA A 50 -6.58 5.21 -7.19
N LYS A 51 -6.61 5.46 -8.50
CA LYS A 51 -5.40 5.75 -9.28
C LYS A 51 -4.73 7.04 -8.80
N ASP A 52 -5.50 8.10 -8.60
CA ASP A 52 -4.98 9.40 -8.18
C ASP A 52 -4.35 9.31 -6.78
N ILE A 53 -5.08 8.74 -5.82
CA ILE A 53 -4.60 8.50 -4.45
C ILE A 53 -3.32 7.66 -4.45
N TYR A 54 -3.32 6.57 -5.23
CA TYR A 54 -2.18 5.67 -5.25
C TYR A 54 -0.93 6.29 -5.87
N GLN A 55 -1.09 7.06 -6.96
CA GLN A 55 0.02 7.77 -7.58
C GLN A 55 0.65 8.77 -6.62
N GLU A 56 -0.16 9.60 -5.96
CA GLU A 56 0.35 10.57 -4.98
C GLU A 56 1.02 9.88 -3.78
N ALA A 57 0.40 8.81 -3.26
CA ALA A 57 0.96 8.06 -2.14
C ALA A 57 2.29 7.41 -2.51
N PHE A 58 2.39 6.82 -3.70
CA PHE A 58 3.60 6.20 -4.21
C PHE A 58 4.73 7.21 -4.37
N ILE A 59 4.45 8.38 -4.97
CA ILE A 59 5.44 9.47 -5.11
C ILE A 59 5.90 9.96 -3.72
N THR A 60 4.99 10.08 -2.76
CA THR A 60 5.30 10.48 -1.39
C THR A 60 6.25 9.48 -0.73
N VAL A 61 5.94 8.17 -0.79
CA VAL A 61 6.80 7.10 -0.26
C VAL A 61 8.17 7.11 -0.92
N TRP A 62 8.22 7.16 -2.25
CA TRP A 62 9.48 7.22 -3.00
C TRP A 62 10.33 8.42 -2.57
N THR A 63 9.72 9.60 -2.42
CA THR A 63 10.39 10.81 -1.95
C THR A 63 10.93 10.65 -0.52
N HIS A 64 10.13 10.08 0.39
CA HIS A 64 10.55 9.86 1.77
C HIS A 64 11.72 8.86 1.87
N VAL A 65 11.70 7.80 1.06
CA VAL A 65 12.81 6.85 0.97
C VAL A 65 14.08 7.54 0.44
N LYS A 66 13.96 8.37 -0.61
CA LYS A 66 15.08 9.15 -1.16
C LYS A 66 15.67 10.15 -0.17
N GLN A 67 14.81 10.75 0.67
CA GLN A 67 15.19 11.73 1.68
C GLN A 67 15.63 11.12 3.02
N ASN A 68 15.77 9.79 3.11
CA ASN A 68 16.07 9.08 4.36
C ASN A 68 15.06 9.34 5.50
N LYS A 69 13.81 9.67 5.17
CA LYS A 69 12.70 9.87 6.12
C LYS A 69 11.95 8.58 6.46
N PHE A 70 12.28 7.48 5.78
CA PHE A 70 11.71 6.17 6.03
C PHE A 70 12.74 5.25 6.70
N THR A 71 12.38 4.73 7.87
CA THR A 71 13.16 3.70 8.57
C THR A 71 12.35 2.40 8.59
N PRO A 72 12.85 1.32 7.97
CA PRO A 72 12.17 0.03 8.02
C PRO A 72 12.29 -0.63 9.40
N HIS A 73 11.20 -1.22 9.88
CA HIS A 73 11.15 -1.93 11.17
C HIS A 73 10.91 -3.43 11.03
N ASN A 74 10.43 -3.89 9.86
CA ASN A 74 10.18 -5.28 9.51
C ASN A 74 10.17 -5.44 7.97
N ASP A 75 10.02 -6.68 7.49
CA ASP A 75 10.11 -7.02 6.05
C ASP A 75 8.96 -6.49 5.19
N SER A 76 7.86 -6.04 5.81
CA SER A 76 6.69 -5.47 5.10
C SER A 76 6.53 -3.97 5.33
N ALA A 77 7.51 -3.32 5.98
CA ALA A 77 7.37 -1.95 6.46
C ALA A 77 7.11 -0.94 5.33
N LEU A 78 7.59 -1.20 4.11
CA LEU A 78 7.43 -0.29 2.98
C LEU A 78 6.02 -0.39 2.38
N GLN A 79 5.51 -1.61 2.24
CA GLN A 79 4.15 -1.93 1.80
C GLN A 79 3.14 -1.33 2.78
N GLY A 80 3.35 -1.56 4.07
CA GLY A 80 2.54 -0.98 5.15
C GLY A 80 2.58 0.55 5.16
N TYR A 81 3.76 1.14 4.90
CA TYR A 81 3.90 2.59 4.82
C TYR A 81 3.14 3.19 3.64
N LEU A 82 3.24 2.57 2.46
CA LEU A 82 2.49 2.96 1.27
C LEU A 82 0.97 2.86 1.47
N TYR A 83 0.50 1.77 2.07
CA TYR A 83 -0.90 1.60 2.40
C TYR A 83 -1.39 2.67 3.39
N SER A 84 -0.62 2.94 4.44
CA SER A 84 -0.93 3.97 5.44
C SER A 84 -1.05 5.37 4.82
N ILE A 85 -0.10 5.77 3.97
CA ILE A 85 -0.18 7.06 3.27
C ILE A 85 -1.40 7.12 2.36
N SER A 86 -1.70 6.03 1.64
CA SER A 86 -2.88 5.97 0.76
C SER A 86 -4.18 6.11 1.56
N LYS A 87 -4.30 5.42 2.70
CA LYS A 87 -5.46 5.51 3.60
C LYS A 87 -5.65 6.91 4.17
N ASN A 88 -4.58 7.56 4.61
CA ASN A 88 -4.65 8.91 5.13
C ASN A 88 -5.13 9.89 4.05
N LYS A 89 -4.54 9.83 2.85
CA LYS A 89 -4.96 10.65 1.70
C LYS A 89 -6.44 10.44 1.35
N TRP A 90 -6.91 9.19 1.32
CA TRP A 90 -8.32 8.92 1.05
C TRP A 90 -9.24 9.44 2.16
N THR A 91 -8.81 9.32 3.42
CA THR A 91 -9.53 9.88 4.58
C THR A 91 -9.69 11.40 4.45
N ASP A 92 -8.65 12.09 3.98
CA ASP A 92 -8.69 13.54 3.77
C ASP A 92 -9.68 13.90 2.64
N VAL A 93 -9.71 13.14 1.55
CA VAL A 93 -10.71 13.32 0.48
C VAL A 93 -12.13 13.13 1.01
N LEU A 94 -12.39 12.08 1.79
CA LEU A 94 -13.71 11.84 2.41
C LEU A 94 -14.14 12.96 3.36
N ARG A 95 -13.18 13.60 4.03
CA ARG A 95 -13.44 14.74 4.92
C ARG A 95 -13.67 16.05 4.16
N SER A 96 -13.20 16.15 2.92
CA SER A 96 -13.33 17.35 2.11
C SER A 96 -14.80 17.69 1.82
N LYS A 97 -15.13 18.98 1.84
CA LYS A 97 -16.49 19.47 1.53
C LYS A 97 -16.91 19.10 0.11
N SER A 98 -15.98 19.28 -0.84
CA SER A 98 -16.19 18.92 -2.25
C SER A 98 -16.75 17.52 -2.40
N PHE A 99 -16.16 16.51 -1.74
CA PHE A 99 -16.63 15.13 -1.84
C PHE A 99 -18.01 14.90 -1.18
N LYS A 100 -18.30 15.61 -0.08
CA LYS A 100 -19.60 15.54 0.61
C LYS A 100 -20.72 16.18 -0.19
N ASP A 101 -20.43 17.21 -0.96
CA ASP A 101 -21.44 17.92 -1.74
C ASP A 101 -21.88 17.11 -2.98
N VAL A 102 -21.01 16.24 -3.53
CA VAL A 102 -21.33 15.39 -4.70
C VAL A 102 -22.11 14.12 -4.32
N LYS A 103 -22.19 13.75 -3.04
CA LYS A 103 -22.96 12.59 -2.58
C LYS A 103 -24.10 13.04 -1.65
N PRO A 104 -25.37 12.71 -1.92
CA PRO A 104 -26.43 12.94 -0.94
C PRO A 104 -26.06 12.23 0.37
N LEU A 105 -26.05 12.98 1.46
CA LEU A 105 -25.64 12.56 2.81
C LEU A 105 -26.52 11.40 3.31
N ASN A 106 -26.06 10.16 3.14
CA ASN A 106 -26.47 9.07 4.03
C ASN A 106 -25.48 9.03 5.21
N ASN A 107 -25.99 9.40 6.38
CA ASN A 107 -25.24 9.54 7.64
C ASN A 107 -24.54 8.24 8.10
N ASP A 108 -24.86 7.09 7.49
CA ASP A 108 -24.28 5.78 7.79
C ASP A 108 -22.85 5.59 7.27
N THR A 109 -22.37 6.45 6.37
CA THR A 109 -21.04 6.27 5.74
C THR A 109 -19.87 6.82 6.56
N LEU A 110 -20.14 7.62 7.60
CA LEU A 110 -19.12 8.15 8.52
C LEU A 110 -18.84 7.22 9.71
N GLY A 111 -19.70 6.22 9.94
CA GLY A 111 -19.59 5.24 11.01
C GLY A 111 -18.82 4.00 10.59
N GLY A 112 -17.49 4.07 10.64
CA GLY A 112 -16.65 2.88 10.55
C GLY A 112 -15.87 2.79 9.24
N MET A 113 -14.77 3.54 9.17
CA MET A 113 -13.55 2.87 8.73
C MET A 113 -13.35 1.73 9.70
N LYS A 114 -13.83 0.52 9.36
CA LYS A 114 -13.44 -0.66 10.13
C LYS A 114 -11.93 -0.62 10.21
N GLU A 115 -11.41 -0.63 11.43
CA GLU A 115 -10.02 -0.94 11.71
C GLU A 115 -9.82 -2.40 11.33
N ASP A 116 -9.88 -2.68 10.03
CA ASP A 116 -9.60 -3.99 9.47
C ASP A 116 -8.09 -4.14 9.57
N GLU A 117 -7.70 -4.76 10.69
CA GLU A 117 -6.57 -5.65 10.94
C GLU A 117 -5.19 -5.13 10.54
N ALA A 118 -4.31 -5.11 11.55
CA ALA A 118 -2.87 -5.10 11.34
C ALA A 118 -2.51 -6.06 10.19
N TYR A 119 -1.78 -5.53 9.21
CA TYR A 119 -1.28 -6.23 8.03
C TYR A 119 -1.03 -7.72 8.29
N SER A 120 -2.01 -8.56 7.94
CA SER A 120 -1.81 -10.00 7.86
C SER A 120 -1.39 -10.29 6.43
N GLU A 121 -0.12 -10.68 6.27
CA GLU A 121 0.35 -11.25 5.01
C GLU A 121 -0.60 -12.39 4.60
N PRO A 122 -1.15 -12.41 3.37
CA PRO A 122 -1.83 -13.61 2.84
C PRO A 122 -0.87 -14.79 2.65
N GLU A 123 0.41 -14.65 3.00
CA GLU A 123 1.47 -15.60 2.68
C GLU A 123 1.81 -16.58 3.79
N ASP A 124 1.39 -16.38 5.05
CA ASP A 124 1.75 -17.31 6.13
C ASP A 124 1.25 -18.74 5.90
N LYS A 125 0.09 -18.90 5.24
CA LYS A 125 -0.40 -20.23 4.86
C LYS A 125 0.41 -20.85 3.73
N LYS A 126 0.81 -20.06 2.72
CA LYS A 126 1.59 -20.55 1.58
C LYS A 126 3.03 -20.86 1.97
N LEU A 127 3.61 -20.05 2.86
CA LEU A 127 4.96 -20.20 3.39
C LEU A 127 5.04 -21.41 4.33
N LYS A 128 4.06 -21.63 5.22
CA LYS A 128 3.99 -22.86 6.02
C LYS A 128 3.85 -24.11 5.16
N LEU A 129 2.96 -24.08 4.17
CA LEU A 129 2.74 -25.23 3.28
C LEU A 129 3.99 -25.56 2.45
N THR A 130 4.73 -24.54 2.02
CA THR A 130 5.99 -24.75 1.29
C THR A 130 7.10 -25.24 2.21
N MET A 131 7.21 -24.74 3.44
CA MET A 131 8.20 -25.21 4.42
C MET A 131 7.94 -26.65 4.91
N GLU A 132 6.68 -27.09 4.98
CA GLU A 132 6.32 -28.49 5.28
C GLU A 132 6.68 -29.44 4.12
N ALA A 133 6.56 -28.99 2.87
CA ALA A 133 6.89 -29.80 1.70
C ALA A 133 8.40 -30.10 1.55
N PHE A 134 9.28 -29.34 2.22
CA PHE A 134 10.73 -29.56 2.22
C PHE A 134 11.23 -30.37 3.43
N LYS A 135 10.33 -30.87 4.29
CA LYS A 135 10.69 -31.62 5.51
C LYS A 135 10.76 -33.14 5.36
N ASN A 136 10.62 -33.68 4.14
CA ASN A 136 10.84 -35.10 3.84
C ASN A 136 11.86 -35.27 2.72
#